data_AF-A0A4Q5WU74-F1
#
_entry.id   AF-A0A4Q5WU74-F1
#
_cell.length_a   1.000
_cell.length_b   1.000
_cell.length_c   1.000
_cell.angle_alpha   90.00
_cell.angle_beta   90.00
_cell.angle_gamma   90.00
#
_symmetry.space_group_name_H-M   'P 1'
#
loop_
_entity.id
_entity.type
_entity.pdbx_description
1 polymer ?
#
loop_
_entity_poly.entity_id
_entity_poly.type
_entity_poly.pdbx_seq_one_letter_code
_entity_poly.pdbx_strand_id
1 'polypeptide(L)'
;MKNHSNLDNSAPILPIWEQGVLLAERREGFHTFRLFELEGTYVEVTQHTHFNVVLRVASFRDPKHLDPYLDAISLEGLFPL
;
A
#
# COMPACT_ATOMS: atom_id res chain seq x y z
N MET A 1 27.43 -15.58 31.29
CA MET A 1 26.16 -15.56 30.54
C MET A 1 26.40 -14.85 29.22
N LYS A 2 25.91 -15.40 28.11
CA LYS A 2 26.14 -14.87 26.76
C LYS A 2 25.41 -13.53 26.60
N ASN A 3 26.10 -12.51 26.10
CA ASN A 3 25.51 -11.22 25.76
C ASN A 3 24.51 -11.41 24.62
N HIS A 4 23.24 -11.16 24.89
CA HIS A 4 22.22 -11.09 23.84
C HIS A 4 22.49 -9.79 23.06
N SER A 5 22.94 -9.94 21.83
CA SER A 5 23.12 -8.85 20.88
C SER A 5 21.82 -8.06 20.75
N ASN A 6 21.87 -6.82 21.21
CA ASN A 6 20.85 -5.81 21.02
C ASN A 6 20.84 -5.47 19.52
N LEU A 7 19.92 -6.07 18.75
CA LEU A 7 19.64 -5.60 17.40
C LEU A 7 18.90 -4.26 17.54
N ASP A 8 19.67 -3.18 17.45
CA ASP A 8 19.15 -1.86 17.13
C ASP A 8 18.53 -1.94 15.72
N ASN A 9 17.24 -2.29 15.67
CA ASN A 9 16.48 -2.44 14.44
C ASN A 9 15.86 -1.08 14.06
N SER A 10 16.69 -0.05 13.96
CA SER A 10 16.33 1.34 13.64
C SER A 10 16.20 1.59 12.13
N ALA A 11 15.69 0.60 11.38
CA ALA A 11 15.35 0.83 9.98
C ALA A 11 14.38 2.03 9.90
N PRO A 12 14.64 3.02 9.03
CA PRO A 12 13.76 4.17 8.89
C PRO A 12 12.37 3.69 8.46
N ILE A 13 11.34 4.21 9.12
CA ILE A 13 9.96 4.04 8.64
C ILE A 13 9.86 4.87 7.36
N LEU A 14 9.84 4.20 6.20
CA LEU A 14 9.66 4.87 4.93
C LEU A 14 8.16 4.93 4.57
N PRO A 15 7.75 5.92 3.77
CA PRO A 15 6.40 5.97 3.26
C PRO A 15 6.07 4.81 2.31
N ILE A 16 4.79 4.44 2.25
CA ILE A 16 4.35 3.34 1.39
C ILE A 16 4.58 3.59 -0.11
N TRP A 17 4.59 4.84 -0.56
CA TRP A 17 4.89 5.16 -1.97
C TRP A 17 6.37 4.96 -2.34
N GLU A 18 7.25 4.77 -1.35
CA GLU A 18 8.67 4.44 -1.57
C GLU A 18 8.95 2.94 -1.50
N GLN A 19 8.14 2.19 -0.75
CA GLN A 19 8.36 0.75 -0.53
C GLN A 19 7.38 -0.15 -1.31
N GLY A 20 6.18 0.34 -1.58
CA GLY A 20 5.11 -0.42 -2.21
C GLY A 20 4.98 -0.14 -3.70
N VAL A 21 4.41 -1.09 -4.42
CA VAL A 21 4.08 -0.97 -5.84
C VAL A 21 2.65 -0.48 -5.98
N LEU A 22 2.45 0.68 -6.59
CA LEU A 22 1.11 1.15 -6.93
C LEU A 22 0.50 0.26 -8.00
N LEU A 23 -0.57 -0.46 -7.66
CA LEU A 23 -1.29 -1.35 -8.58
C LEU A 23 -2.43 -0.64 -9.29
N ALA A 24 -3.19 0.19 -8.57
CA ALA A 24 -4.38 0.83 -9.14
C ALA A 24 -4.74 2.13 -8.40
N GLU A 25 -5.39 3.04 -9.12
CA GLU A 25 -6.09 4.20 -8.57
C GLU A 25 -7.55 4.18 -9.07
N ARG A 26 -8.52 4.35 -8.16
CA ARG A 26 -9.93 4.57 -8.50
C ARG A 26 -10.48 5.78 -7.77
N ARG A 27 -11.54 6.37 -8.29
CA ARG A 27 -12.23 7.52 -7.69
C ARG A 27 -13.70 7.22 -7.50
N GLU A 28 -14.22 7.52 -6.32
CA GLU A 28 -15.66 7.45 -6.02
C GLU A 28 -16.07 8.67 -5.21
N GLY A 29 -16.94 9.50 -5.80
CA GLY A 29 -17.35 10.77 -5.21
C GLY A 29 -16.16 11.67 -4.90
N PHE A 30 -16.01 12.05 -3.62
CA PHE A 30 -14.92 12.90 -3.14
C PHE A 30 -13.70 12.12 -2.65
N HIS A 31 -13.60 10.84 -2.99
CA HIS A 31 -12.53 9.96 -2.52
C HIS A 31 -11.70 9.42 -3.66
N THR A 32 -10.38 9.45 -3.45
CA THR A 32 -9.39 8.74 -4.26
C THR A 32 -8.91 7.53 -3.46
N PHE A 33 -8.93 6.36 -4.06
CA PHE A 33 -8.44 5.12 -3.48
C PHE A 33 -7.21 4.67 -4.25
N ARG A 34 -6.10 4.44 -3.56
CA ARG A 34 -4.88 3.86 -4.13
C ARG A 34 -4.60 2.51 -3.52
N LEU A 35 -4.40 1.52 -4.37
CA LEU A 35 -4.05 0.17 -3.98
C LEU A 35 -2.55 -0.04 -4.21
N PHE A 36 -1.85 -0.38 -3.14
CA PHE A 36 -0.44 -0.76 -3.18
C PHE A 36 -0.26 -2.24 -2.88
N GLU A 37 0.71 -2.88 -3.51
CA GLU A 37 1.29 -4.15 -3.07
C GLU A 37 2.55 -3.86 -2.25
N LEU A 38 2.68 -4.50 -1.09
CA LEU A 38 3.83 -4.40 -0.22
C LEU A 38 4.06 -5.76 0.47
N GLU A 39 5.11 -6.47 0.05
CA GLU A 39 5.59 -7.72 0.66
C GLU A 39 4.49 -8.78 0.87
N GLY A 40 3.68 -9.02 -0.15
CA GLY A 40 2.57 -9.98 -0.12
C GLY A 40 1.34 -9.49 0.64
N THR A 41 1.26 -8.18 0.92
CA THR A 41 0.11 -7.53 1.55
C THR A 41 -0.37 -6.39 0.69
N TYR A 42 -1.68 -6.29 0.50
CA TYR A 42 -2.29 -5.16 -0.18
C TYR A 42 -2.62 -4.07 0.83
N VAL A 43 -2.38 -2.81 0.44
CA VAL A 43 -2.71 -1.63 1.24
C VAL A 43 -3.55 -0.68 0.42
N GLU A 44 -4.77 -0.43 0.88
CA GLU A 44 -5.68 0.58 0.34
C GLU A 44 -5.52 1.88 1.14
N VAL A 45 -5.17 2.96 0.45
CA VAL A 45 -5.15 4.31 1.01
C VAL A 45 -6.33 5.09 0.44
N THR A 46 -7.26 5.49 1.30
CA THR A 46 -8.38 6.36 0.96
C THR A 46 -8.03 7.81 1.30
N GLN A 47 -8.18 8.70 0.32
CA GLN A 47 -7.92 10.13 0.48
C GLN A 47 -9.12 10.95 0.06
N HIS A 48 -9.33 12.10 0.71
CA HIS A 48 -10.29 13.09 0.22
C HIS A 48 -9.68 13.87 -0.96
N THR A 49 -10.30 13.81 -2.14
CA THR A 49 -9.75 14.38 -3.39
C THR A 49 -9.48 15.88 -3.30
N HIS A 50 -10.29 16.65 -2.57
CA HIS A 50 -10.17 18.12 -2.52
C HIS A 50 -9.24 18.63 -1.42
N PHE A 51 -9.15 17.90 -0.31
CA PHE A 51 -8.39 18.36 0.86
C PHE A 51 -7.03 17.67 0.95
N ASN A 52 -6.78 16.69 0.07
CA ASN A 52 -5.54 15.91 0.03
C ASN A 52 -5.17 15.30 1.39
N VAL A 53 -6.19 14.90 2.17
CA VAL A 53 -6.03 14.26 3.48
C VAL A 53 -6.27 12.76 3.36
N VAL A 54 -5.44 11.96 4.03
CA VAL A 54 -5.67 10.52 4.20
C VAL A 54 -6.80 10.33 5.20
N LEU A 55 -7.87 9.65 4.79
CA LEU A 55 -9.02 9.33 5.62
C LEU A 55 -8.90 7.94 6.25
N ARG A 56 -8.32 6.99 5.50
CA ARG A 56 -8.19 5.59 5.93
C ARG A 56 -6.98 4.95 5.27
N VAL A 57 -6.34 4.06 6.02
CA VAL A 57 -5.38 3.08 5.52
C VAL A 57 -5.86 1.71 5.98
N ALA A 58 -6.04 0.79 5.05
CA ALA A 58 -6.46 -0.57 5.36
C ALA A 58 -5.56 -1.57 4.65
N SER A 59 -5.18 -2.63 5.35
CA SER A 59 -4.39 -3.72 4.79
C SER A 59 -5.22 -4.99 4.70
N PHE A 60 -4.95 -5.79 3.66
CA PHE A 60 -5.59 -7.08 3.48
C PHE A 60 -4.68 -8.04 2.69
N ARG A 61 -4.96 -9.34 2.85
CA ARG A 61 -4.30 -10.41 2.09
C ARG A 61 -5.28 -11.28 1.31
N ASP A 62 -6.58 -11.25 1.66
CA ASP A 62 -7.60 -11.99 0.93
C ASP A 62 -7.82 -11.33 -0.44
N PRO A 63 -7.55 -12.04 -1.55
CA PRO A 63 -7.71 -11.49 -2.91
C PRO A 63 -9.13 -11.06 -3.23
N LYS A 64 -10.16 -11.51 -2.49
CA LYS A 64 -11.56 -11.08 -2.70
C LYS A 64 -11.76 -9.57 -2.53
N HIS A 65 -10.86 -8.90 -1.83
CA HIS A 65 -10.91 -7.43 -1.68
C HIS A 65 -10.33 -6.68 -2.90
N LEU A 66 -9.76 -7.41 -3.88
CA LEU A 66 -9.29 -6.84 -5.14
C LEU A 66 -10.40 -6.64 -6.17
N ASP A 67 -11.58 -7.22 -5.96
CA ASP A 67 -12.72 -7.13 -6.90
C ASP A 67 -12.98 -5.70 -7.42
N PRO A 68 -12.96 -4.62 -6.60
CA PRO A 68 -13.18 -3.25 -7.07
C PRO A 68 -12.06 -2.67 -7.96
N TYR A 69 -10.94 -3.38 -8.06
CA TYR A 69 -9.72 -2.93 -8.73
C TYR A 69 -9.37 -3.71 -9.99
N LEU A 70 -10.03 -4.85 -10.25
CA LEU A 70 -9.63 -5.79 -11.30
C LEU A 70 -9.49 -5.15 -12.68
N ASP A 71 -10.36 -4.19 -13.02
CA ASP A 71 -10.33 -3.50 -14.31
C ASP A 71 -9.23 -2.43 -14.43
N ALA A 72 -8.65 -2.02 -13.30
CA ALA A 72 -7.69 -0.92 -13.21
C ALA A 72 -6.30 -1.34 -12.73
N ILE A 73 -6.11 -2.61 -12.34
CA ILE A 73 -4.81 -3.12 -11.89
C ILE A 73 -3.80 -3.08 -13.05
N SER A 74 -2.68 -2.41 -12.81
CA SER A 74 -1.46 -2.51 -13.59
C SER A 74 -0.45 -3.38 -12.84
N LEU A 75 0.15 -4.33 -13.56
CA LEU A 75 1.21 -5.21 -13.04
C LEU A 75 2.61 -4.73 -13.47
N GLU A 76 2.72 -3.62 -14.20
CA GLU A 76 3.98 -3.14 -14.76
C GLU A 76 5.04 -2.87 -13.69
N GLY A 77 4.63 -2.45 -12.49
CA GLY A 77 5.54 -2.19 -11.38
C GLY A 77 5.93 -3.41 -10.53
N LEU A 78 5.32 -4.59 -10.77
CA LEU A 78 5.58 -5.80 -9.97
C LEU A 78 6.75 -6.64 -10.51
N PHE A 79 7.08 -6.50 -11.78
CA PHE A 79 8.11 -7.28 -12.44
C PHE A 79 9.25 -6.37 -12.91
N PRO A 80 10.42 -6.36 -12.26
CA PRO A 80 11.58 -5.65 -12.79
C PRO A 80 11.98 -6.29 -14.14
N LEU A 81 12.21 -5.44 -15.15
CA LEU A 81 12.75 -5.82 -16.46
C LEU A 81 14.15 -6.43 -16.36
#